data_AF-A0A1E3PRB5-F1
#
_entry.id   AF-A0A1E3PRB5-F1
#
_cell.length_a   1.000
_cell.length_b   1.000
_cell.length_c   1.000
_cell.angle_alpha   90.00
_cell.angle_beta   90.00
_cell.angle_gamma   90.00
#
_symmetry.space_group_name_H-M   'P 1'
#
loop_
_entity.id
_entity.type
_entity.pdbx_description
1 polymer ?
#
loop_
_entity_poly.entity_id
_entity_poly.type
_entity_poly.pdbx_seq_one_letter_code
_entity_poly.pdbx_strand_id
1 'polypeptide(L)'
;MSSQDQRESQRTKSVYLTQDYSTSSQLTQTEKDLLIEYQKLALSLNELSALMNRVATVPTRQILETLRTLESKSSLVFTLVKASVYGLLQQQEPFEDEHYDGDSNFPAMDSDM
;
A
#
# COMPACT_ATOMS: atom_id res chain seq x y z
N MET A 1 21.46 13.88 -22.99
CA MET A 1 20.57 14.75 -23.80
C MET A 1 19.10 14.55 -23.42
N SER A 2 18.72 14.72 -22.15
CA SER A 2 17.33 14.40 -21.71
C SER A 2 16.72 15.45 -20.77
N SER A 3 17.55 16.21 -20.04
CA SER A 3 17.06 17.25 -19.11
C SER A 3 16.89 18.64 -19.73
N GLN A 4 17.40 18.87 -20.95
CA GLN A 4 17.36 20.18 -21.61
C GLN A 4 16.09 20.32 -22.47
N ASP A 5 15.70 19.26 -23.19
CA ASP A 5 14.43 19.16 -23.92
C ASP A 5 13.20 19.33 -23.02
N GLN A 6 13.24 18.75 -21.82
CA GLN A 6 12.13 18.82 -20.87
C GLN A 6 11.91 20.22 -20.30
N ARG A 7 12.98 21.03 -20.21
CA ARG A 7 12.92 22.43 -19.78
C ARG A 7 12.41 23.34 -20.89
N GLU A 8 12.76 23.07 -22.14
CA GLU A 8 12.29 23.82 -23.31
C GLU A 8 10.82 23.54 -23.61
N SER A 9 10.37 22.29 -23.48
CA SER A 9 8.96 21.91 -23.65
C SER A 9 8.05 22.50 -22.56
N GLN A 10 8.56 22.65 -21.33
CA GLN A 10 7.84 23.36 -20.26
C GLN A 10 7.84 24.89 -20.47
N ARG A 11 8.94 25.46 -20.98
CA ARG A 11 9.01 26.89 -21.35
C ARG A 11 8.03 27.22 -22.47
N THR A 12 7.99 26.44 -23.55
CA THR A 12 7.05 26.69 -24.65
C THR A 12 5.61 26.53 -24.22
N LYS A 13 5.28 25.48 -23.44
CA LYS A 13 3.95 25.35 -22.81
C LYS A 13 3.57 26.61 -22.03
N SER A 14 4.47 27.13 -21.18
CA SER A 14 4.19 28.33 -20.39
C SER A 14 3.97 29.57 -21.26
N VAL A 15 4.71 29.73 -22.36
CA VAL A 15 4.57 30.87 -23.26
C VAL A 15 3.20 30.88 -23.93
N TYR A 16 2.72 29.74 -24.45
CA TYR A 16 1.39 29.68 -25.08
C TYR A 16 0.23 29.81 -24.07
N LEU A 17 0.45 29.45 -22.80
CA LEU A 17 -0.53 29.56 -21.71
C LEU A 17 -0.60 30.96 -21.07
N THR A 18 0.36 31.83 -21.36
CA THR A 18 0.43 33.20 -20.80
C THR A 18 0.39 34.29 -21.88
N GLN A 19 0.42 33.92 -23.15
CA GLN A 19 0.31 34.85 -24.28
C GLN A 19 -1.06 35.53 -24.30
N ASP A 20 -1.09 36.87 -24.35
CA ASP A 20 -2.31 37.65 -24.43
C ASP A 20 -2.77 37.83 -25.89
N TYR A 21 -3.68 36.97 -26.33
CA TYR A 21 -4.22 36.97 -27.69
C TYR A 21 -5.21 38.14 -27.97
N SER A 22 -5.59 38.92 -26.95
CA SER A 22 -6.52 40.06 -27.11
C SER A 22 -5.88 41.25 -27.86
N THR A 23 -4.56 41.39 -27.77
CA THR A 23 -3.79 42.52 -28.33
C THR A 23 -3.34 42.32 -29.78
N SER A 24 -3.53 41.12 -30.35
CA SER A 24 -3.08 40.80 -31.71
C SER A 24 -3.87 41.57 -32.78
N SER A 25 -3.26 42.59 -33.39
CA SER A 25 -3.88 43.39 -34.46
C SER A 25 -4.08 42.65 -35.79
N GLN A 26 -3.51 41.45 -35.95
CA GLN A 26 -3.53 40.66 -37.19
C GLN A 26 -4.62 39.56 -37.21
N LEU A 27 -5.34 39.36 -36.11
CA LEU A 27 -6.34 38.31 -35.98
C LEU A 27 -7.75 38.88 -36.12
N THR A 28 -8.63 38.15 -36.79
CA THR A 28 -10.07 38.48 -36.82
C THR A 28 -10.69 38.29 -35.44
N GLN A 29 -11.78 39.00 -35.14
CA GLN A 29 -12.41 38.99 -33.81
C GLN A 29 -12.73 37.56 -33.32
N THR A 30 -13.24 36.72 -34.21
CA THR A 30 -13.61 35.34 -33.92
C THR A 30 -12.40 34.45 -33.61
N GLU A 31 -11.27 34.66 -34.29
CA GLU A 31 -10.03 33.90 -34.04
C GLU A 31 -9.45 34.21 -32.66
N LYS A 32 -9.57 35.46 -32.21
CA LYS A 32 -9.15 35.87 -30.86
C LYS A 32 -9.99 35.19 -29.78
N ASP A 33 -11.31 35.25 -29.94
CA ASP A 33 -12.24 34.65 -28.98
C ASP A 33 -12.01 33.13 -28.87
N LEU A 34 -11.76 32.47 -30.01
CA LEU A 34 -11.44 31.05 -30.07
C LEU A 34 -10.12 30.75 -29.34
N LEU A 35 -9.04 31.49 -29.62
CA LEU A 35 -7.73 31.30 -28.98
C LEU A 35 -7.77 31.52 -27.47
N ILE A 36 -8.55 32.50 -26.99
CA ILE A 36 -8.76 32.76 -25.55
C ILE A 36 -9.46 31.55 -24.90
N GLU A 37 -10.51 31.02 -25.52
CA GLU A 37 -11.20 29.83 -25.01
C GLU A 37 -10.31 28.57 -25.04
N TYR A 38 -9.50 28.38 -26.09
CA TYR A 38 -8.52 27.30 -26.13
C TYR A 38 -7.45 27.43 -25.05
N GLN A 39 -6.99 28.66 -24.76
CA GLN A 39 -6.03 28.91 -23.68
C GLN A 39 -6.63 28.60 -22.32
N LYS A 40 -7.87 29.03 -22.07
CA LYS A 40 -8.62 28.71 -20.84
C LYS A 40 -8.83 27.21 -20.68
N LEU A 41 -9.17 26.51 -21.76
CA LEU A 41 -9.31 25.06 -21.76
C LEU A 41 -7.97 24.37 -21.44
N ALA A 42 -6.88 24.82 -22.06
CA ALA A 42 -5.55 24.27 -21.81
C ALA A 42 -5.07 24.50 -20.37
N LEU A 43 -5.41 25.64 -19.77
CA LEU A 43 -5.18 25.91 -18.35
C LEU A 43 -5.96 24.94 -17.46
N SER A 44 -7.27 24.81 -17.70
CA SER A 44 -8.13 23.86 -16.98
C SER A 44 -7.63 22.42 -17.08
N LEU A 45 -7.16 21.99 -18.26
CA LEU A 45 -6.60 20.66 -18.47
C LEU A 45 -5.29 20.44 -17.69
N ASN A 46 -4.43 21.46 -17.60
CA ASN A 46 -3.21 21.37 -16.80
C ASN A 46 -3.52 21.34 -15.30
N GLU A 47 -4.50 22.14 -14.82
CA GLU A 47 -4.97 22.09 -13.44
C GLU A 47 -5.55 20.71 -13.09
N LEU A 48 -6.37 20.15 -13.98
CA LEU A 48 -6.93 18.81 -13.83
C LEU A 48 -5.84 17.74 -13.80
N SER A 49 -4.85 17.82 -14.69
CA SER A 49 -3.71 16.89 -14.70
C SER A 49 -2.89 16.97 -13.41
N ALA A 50 -2.64 18.18 -12.89
CA ALA A 50 -1.95 18.39 -11.62
C ALA A 50 -2.75 17.82 -10.44
N LEU A 51 -4.07 18.03 -10.42
CA LEU A 51 -4.97 17.47 -9.42
C LEU A 51 -5.00 15.94 -9.48
N MET A 52 -5.13 15.37 -10.67
CA MET A 52 -5.11 13.93 -10.90
C MET A 52 -3.80 13.30 -10.39
N ASN A 53 -2.66 13.94 -10.67
CA ASN A 53 -1.37 13.47 -10.18
C ASN A 53 -1.28 13.56 -8.64
N ARG A 54 -1.80 14.63 -8.03
CA ARG A 54 -1.85 14.78 -6.57
C ARG A 54 -2.73 13.70 -5.91
N VAL A 55 -3.90 13.41 -6.48
CA VAL A 55 -4.81 12.37 -5.97
C VAL A 55 -4.25 10.97 -6.24
N ALA A 56 -3.58 10.73 -7.37
CA ALA A 56 -2.96 9.44 -7.64
C ALA A 56 -1.80 9.11 -6.69
N THR A 57 -1.04 10.12 -6.25
CA THR A 57 0.22 9.90 -5.52
C THR A 57 0.10 10.00 -4.01
N VAL A 58 -0.75 10.88 -3.47
CA VAL A 58 -0.78 11.20 -2.04
C VAL A 58 -1.69 10.25 -1.23
N PRO A 59 -3.01 10.16 -1.49
CA PRO A 59 -3.88 9.28 -0.70
C PRO A 59 -3.57 7.79 -0.91
N THR A 60 -3.13 7.38 -2.10
CA THR A 60 -2.84 5.97 -2.42
C THR A 60 -1.72 5.39 -1.55
N ARG A 61 -0.63 6.15 -1.33
CA ARG A 61 0.48 5.69 -0.50
C ARG A 61 0.12 5.62 0.98
N GLN A 62 -0.61 6.63 1.46
CA GLN A 62 -1.03 6.67 2.86
C GLN A 62 -2.01 5.53 3.19
N ILE A 63 -2.95 5.23 2.29
CA ILE A 63 -3.91 4.13 2.46
C ILE A 63 -3.21 2.77 2.37
N LEU A 64 -2.25 2.59 1.45
CA LEU A 64 -1.48 1.34 1.39
C LEU A 64 -0.64 1.11 2.65
N GLU A 65 -0.05 2.15 3.22
CA GLU A 65 0.74 2.02 4.45
C GLU A 65 -0.13 1.67 5.66
N THR A 66 -1.32 2.27 5.77
CA THR A 66 -2.27 1.93 6.84
C THR A 66 -2.79 0.51 6.69
N LEU A 67 -3.09 0.05 5.47
CA LEU A 67 -3.49 -1.34 5.22
C LEU A 67 -2.39 -2.33 5.55
N ARG A 68 -1.13 -2.05 5.19
CA ARG A 68 0.02 -2.91 5.51
C ARG A 68 0.26 -3.00 7.02
N THR A 69 0.13 -1.88 7.72
CA THR A 69 0.21 -1.85 9.19
C THR A 69 -0.91 -2.66 9.82
N LEU A 70 -2.12 -2.58 9.26
CA LEU A 70 -3.28 -3.34 9.73
C LEU A 70 -3.09 -4.85 9.52
N GLU A 71 -2.60 -5.25 8.35
CA GLU A 71 -2.28 -6.65 8.01
C GLU A 71 -1.26 -7.23 8.99
N SER A 72 -0.17 -6.49 9.26
CA SER A 72 0.89 -6.93 10.17
C SER A 72 0.38 -7.09 11.62
N LYS A 73 -0.53 -6.23 12.06
CA LYS A 73 -1.14 -6.33 13.39
C LYS A 73 -2.12 -7.50 13.47
N SER A 74 -2.95 -7.67 12.44
CA SER A 74 -3.93 -8.75 12.36
C SER A 74 -3.26 -10.13 12.29
N SER A 75 -2.14 -10.27 11.56
CA SER A 75 -1.40 -11.53 11.47
C SER A 75 -0.77 -11.95 12.81
N LEU A 76 -0.32 -10.98 13.60
CA LEU A 76 0.17 -11.21 14.97
C LEU A 76 -0.98 -11.66 15.88
N VAL A 77 -2.12 -10.98 15.84
CA VAL A 77 -3.32 -11.37 16.61
C VAL A 77 -3.77 -12.77 16.21
N PHE A 78 -3.82 -13.09 14.92
CA PHE A 78 -4.16 -14.41 14.42
C PHE A 78 -3.20 -15.50 14.93
N THR A 79 -1.90 -15.22 14.95
CA THR A 79 -0.89 -16.14 15.51
C THR A 79 -1.10 -16.36 17.01
N LEU A 80 -1.33 -15.29 17.78
CA LEU A 80 -1.59 -15.38 19.22
C LEU A 80 -2.90 -16.14 19.50
N VAL A 81 -3.95 -15.91 18.72
CA VAL A 81 -5.21 -16.65 18.82
C VAL A 81 -4.97 -18.12 18.52
N LYS A 82 -4.26 -18.46 17.44
CA LYS A 82 -3.91 -19.85 17.14
C LYS A 82 -3.13 -20.50 18.29
N ALA A 83 -2.09 -19.86 18.81
CA ALA A 83 -1.32 -20.39 19.93
C ALA A 83 -2.20 -20.60 21.18
N SER A 84 -3.09 -19.66 21.48
CA SER A 84 -4.03 -19.78 22.59
C SER A 84 -5.01 -20.94 22.40
N VAL A 85 -5.56 -21.11 21.19
CA VAL A 85 -6.50 -22.21 20.90
C VAL A 85 -5.78 -23.56 20.92
N TYR A 86 -4.59 -23.66 20.30
CA TYR A 86 -3.79 -24.88 20.32
C TYR A 86 -3.37 -25.27 21.75
N GLY A 87 -2.98 -24.29 22.58
CA GLY A 87 -2.64 -24.53 23.97
C GLY A 87 -3.82 -25.06 24.79
N LEU A 88 -5.02 -24.50 24.58
CA LEU A 88 -6.24 -24.98 25.24
C LEU A 88 -6.67 -26.38 24.75
N LEU A 89 -6.55 -26.66 23.45
CA LEU A 89 -6.91 -27.96 22.88
C LEU A 89 -5.97 -29.07 23.36
N GLN A 90 -4.66 -28.78 23.48
CA GLN A 90 -3.68 -29.76 23.95
C GLN A 90 -3.82 -30.11 25.44
N GLN A 91 -4.36 -29.22 26.26
CA GLN A 91 -4.68 -29.51 27.66
C GLN A 91 -5.87 -30.48 27.84
N GLN A 92 -6.61 -30.79 26.77
CA GLN A 92 -7.77 -31.69 26.82
C GLN A 92 -7.46 -33.11 26.35
N GLU A 93 -6.28 -33.39 25.81
CA GLU A 93 -5.82 -34.76 25.64
C GLU A 93 -5.36 -35.26 27.02
N PRO A 94 -6.10 -36.19 27.68
CA PRO A 94 -5.56 -36.86 28.84
C PRO A 94 -4.27 -37.57 28.43
N PHE A 95 -3.25 -37.49 29.26
CA PHE A 95 -2.02 -38.29 29.14
C PHE A 95 -2.37 -39.77 29.29
N GLU A 96 -2.91 -40.39 28.25
CA GLU A 96 -2.90 -41.82 28.07
C GLU A 96 -1.66 -42.12 27.24
N ASP A 97 -0.51 -42.31 27.90
CA ASP A 97 0.50 -43.24 27.41
C ASP A 97 1.58 -43.55 28.48
N GLU A 98 1.60 -44.85 28.83
CA GLU A 98 2.71 -45.70 29.26
C GLU A 98 3.26 -45.62 30.70
N HIS A 99 2.61 -46.33 31.64
CA HIS A 99 3.30 -46.95 32.78
C HIS A 99 3.87 -48.33 32.36
N TYR A 100 5.16 -48.36 32.01
CA TYR A 100 5.98 -49.58 32.12
C TYR A 100 6.84 -49.44 33.38
N ASP A 101 6.36 -49.93 34.51
CA ASP A 101 7.23 -50.17 35.67
C ASP A 101 7.79 -51.58 35.57
N GLY A 102 8.94 -51.68 34.92
CA GLY A 102 9.86 -52.79 35.10
C GLY A 102 10.62 -52.58 36.39
N ASP A 103 10.10 -53.09 37.51
CA ASP A 103 10.91 -53.27 38.71
C ASP A 103 11.16 -54.77 38.95
N SER A 104 12.34 -55.18 38.49
CA SER A 104 12.99 -56.42 38.84
C SER A 104 13.40 -56.41 40.31
N ASN A 105 12.56 -56.99 41.18
CA ASN A 105 12.95 -57.34 42.55
C ASN A 105 12.80 -58.85 42.80
N PHE A 106 13.77 -59.64 42.33
CA PHE A 106 14.25 -60.83 43.06
C PHE A 106 15.50 -60.38 43.86
N PRO A 107 15.83 -60.87 45.08
CA PRO A 107 15.54 -62.21 45.63
C PRO A 107 15.29 -62.29 47.17
N ALA A 108 14.70 -63.40 47.64
CA ALA A 108 15.13 -64.07 48.87
C ALA A 108 14.75 -65.55 48.78
N MET A 109 15.70 -66.36 48.33
CA MET A 109 15.73 -67.77 48.67
C MET A 109 16.08 -67.84 50.15
N ASP A 110 15.13 -68.21 51.01
CA ASP A 110 15.47 -69.03 52.16
C ASP A 110 14.29 -69.80 52.75
N SER A 111 14.56 -71.10 52.97
CA SER A 111 14.07 -71.92 54.07
C SER A 111 12.55 -72.22 54.15
N ASP A 112 12.10 -73.24 53.42
CA ASP A 112 11.66 -74.48 54.09
C ASP A 112 11.65 -75.65 53.09
N MET A 113 12.35 -76.72 53.49
CA MET A 113 12.42 -78.04 52.85
C MET A 113 11.10 -78.79 52.99
#